data_AF-A0A4V3HG07-F1
#
_entry.id   AF-A0A4V3HG07-F1
#
_cell.length_a   1.000
_cell.length_b   1.000
_cell.length_c   1.000
_cell.angle_alpha   90.00
_cell.angle_beta   90.00
_cell.angle_gamma   90.00
#
_symmetry.space_group_name_H-M   'P 1'
#
loop_
_entity.id
_entity.type
_entity.pdbx_description
1 polymer ?
#
loop_
_entity_poly.entity_id
_entity_poly.type
_entity_poly.pdbx_seq_one_letter_code
_entity_poly.pdbx_strand_id
1 'polypeptide(L)'
;MTNGKKNKAAAPAVPVAPAEAAEVKAVPEAVTAESFAPHGAPRKVGITDTSLRDGHQSLMATRMSISDMTPIAEMMDEVGFHSMEVWGGATFDTCMRFLDEDPWERLRTLRKLFKKTKLQMLLRGQNVVGYRHYADDTVREFVKRAVGNGLDIIRVFDALNDLRNMEVAADQIKKEGAHLQLAFSFTLSPVHSLDAFAKLSRDMKSMGADSICIKDMAGIISPVETAALVRTIKKETGLPVQIHSHYTSGMASMAYFAGLEAGADVVDCAISPFAQGTSQPPIESLVAGMKGGEFDTDINLEKLVPIANHFKKVREKYSKIFVDLGGVDINVLMYQIPGGMYSNLVSQLKDQNALHRLPEVLNEVPRVRKEMGYPPLVTPTSQIVGTQATLNVLVGERWKIVPKEVRSYFLGQYGKPPAELDPAIQKKVIGDETPITCRPAENIAPELDAAAKAVEPWILQPEDVLSYVLFPAVAKDFLMRKFAREMKVDVGVAELVDGAGYPV
;
A
#
# COMPACT_ATOMS: atom_id res chain seq x y z
N MET A 1 -56.95 31.10 44.16
CA MET A 1 -55.86 31.11 45.16
C MET A 1 -54.67 30.40 44.51
N THR A 2 -53.88 31.14 43.73
CA THR A 2 -52.58 31.77 44.09
C THR A 2 -51.40 30.81 44.14
N ASN A 3 -50.37 31.20 43.36
CA ASN A 3 -48.94 30.87 43.39
C ASN A 3 -48.48 29.92 42.28
N GLY A 4 -47.58 30.30 41.37
CA GLY A 4 -46.70 31.45 41.31
C GLY A 4 -45.45 31.02 40.54
N LYS A 5 -45.48 31.19 39.20
CA LYS A 5 -44.35 30.87 38.32
C LYS A 5 -43.21 31.87 38.59
N LYS A 6 -42.08 31.39 39.10
CA LYS A 6 -40.82 32.15 39.10
C LYS A 6 -40.12 31.99 37.75
N ASN A 7 -40.13 33.06 36.97
CA ASN A 7 -39.18 33.31 35.88
C ASN A 7 -37.75 33.34 36.46
N LYS A 8 -36.84 32.54 35.92
CA LYS A 8 -35.41 32.87 35.92
C LYS A 8 -35.07 33.43 34.55
N ALA A 9 -34.72 34.71 34.55
CA ALA A 9 -34.30 35.46 33.38
C ALA A 9 -33.03 34.85 32.77
N ALA A 10 -33.02 34.74 31.44
CA ALA A 10 -31.83 34.46 30.66
C ALA A 10 -30.85 35.64 30.78
N ALA A 11 -29.57 35.34 31.00
CA ALA A 11 -28.50 36.33 30.95
C ALA A 11 -28.38 36.89 29.51
N PRO A 12 -28.09 38.20 29.33
CA PRO A 12 -27.95 38.77 28.01
C PRO A 12 -26.69 38.22 27.33
N ALA A 13 -26.84 37.80 26.06
CA ALA A 13 -25.73 37.40 25.21
C ALA A 13 -24.77 38.58 25.01
N VAL A 14 -23.50 38.38 25.33
CA VAL A 14 -22.42 39.32 25.01
C VAL A 14 -22.22 39.28 23.49
N PRO A 15 -22.28 40.41 22.77
CA PRO A 15 -21.99 40.41 21.34
C PRO A 15 -20.49 40.16 21.14
N VAL A 16 -20.16 39.04 20.50
CA VAL A 16 -18.80 38.75 20.03
C VAL A 16 -18.57 39.64 18.81
N ALA A 17 -17.67 40.63 18.95
CA ALA A 17 -17.22 41.44 17.83
C ALA A 17 -16.55 40.55 16.77
N PRO A 18 -16.70 40.82 15.46
CA PRO A 18 -16.00 40.09 14.43
C PRO A 18 -14.49 40.28 14.64
N ALA A 19 -13.74 39.17 14.66
CA ALA A 19 -12.29 39.22 14.72
C ALA A 19 -11.78 39.94 13.46
N GLU A 20 -11.15 41.10 13.64
CA GLU A 20 -10.38 41.75 12.58
C GLU A 20 -9.31 40.77 12.09
N ALA A 21 -9.28 40.57 10.77
CA ALA A 21 -8.22 39.80 10.13
C ALA A 21 -6.89 40.49 10.42
N ALA A 22 -6.07 39.88 11.27
CA ALA A 22 -4.71 40.36 11.51
C ALA A 22 -3.96 40.30 10.17
N GLU A 23 -3.58 41.47 9.65
CA GLU A 23 -2.61 41.58 8.56
C GLU A 23 -1.36 40.79 8.95
N VAL A 24 -1.02 39.79 8.14
CA VAL A 24 0.23 39.05 8.27
C VAL A 24 1.36 40.03 7.97
N LYS A 25 1.97 40.59 9.02
CA LYS A 25 3.19 41.38 8.91
C LYS A 25 4.27 40.54 8.24
N ALA A 26 5.02 41.20 7.37
CA ALA A 26 6.07 40.66 6.51
C ALA A 26 6.89 39.53 7.15
N VAL A 27 7.16 38.51 6.32
CA VAL A 27 8.14 37.45 6.58
C VAL A 27 9.42 38.10 7.11
N PRO A 28 9.97 37.68 8.28
CA PRO A 28 11.22 38.25 8.77
C PRO A 28 12.31 38.07 7.71
N GLU A 29 13.14 39.09 7.53
CA GLU A 29 14.30 39.07 6.62
C GLU A 29 15.06 37.75 6.76
N ALA A 30 15.37 37.14 5.61
CA ALA A 30 16.08 35.88 5.55
C ALA A 30 17.39 35.98 6.35
N VAL A 31 17.50 35.19 7.42
CA VAL A 31 18.79 34.93 8.06
C VAL A 31 19.70 34.37 6.97
N THR A 32 20.74 35.10 6.62
CA THR A 32 21.64 34.74 5.52
C THR A 32 22.27 33.38 5.82
N ALA A 33 22.04 32.41 4.93
CA ALA A 33 22.44 31.01 5.03
C ALA A 33 23.97 30.77 5.02
N GLU A 34 24.79 31.82 5.04
CA GLU A 34 26.26 31.73 4.95
C GLU A 34 26.90 30.99 6.14
N SER A 35 26.24 30.93 7.31
CA SER A 35 26.77 30.24 8.49
C SER A 35 26.58 28.71 8.49
N PHE A 36 25.80 28.17 7.55
CA PHE A 36 25.49 26.73 7.45
C PHE A 36 25.96 26.14 6.11
N ALA A 37 27.19 26.43 5.70
CA ALA A 37 27.75 25.92 4.45
C ALA A 37 27.68 24.37 4.39
N PRO A 38 27.20 23.79 3.28
CA PRO A 38 27.02 22.34 3.15
C PRO A 38 28.35 21.60 3.33
N HIS A 39 28.33 20.55 4.13
CA HIS A 39 29.46 19.65 4.30
C HIS A 39 29.31 18.49 3.31
N GLY A 40 29.89 18.61 2.11
CA GLY A 40 29.91 17.54 1.11
C GLY A 40 29.54 18.00 -0.30
N ALA A 41 29.89 17.18 -1.29
CA ALA A 41 29.43 17.39 -2.67
C ALA A 41 27.94 17.01 -2.76
N PRO A 42 27.09 17.83 -3.40
CA PRO A 42 25.66 17.56 -3.48
C PRO A 42 25.38 16.22 -4.16
N ARG A 43 24.53 15.40 -3.53
CA ARG A 43 24.07 14.11 -4.05
C ARG A 43 22.58 14.19 -4.30
N LYS A 44 22.20 14.08 -5.58
CA LYS A 44 20.79 14.14 -5.97
C LYS A 44 19.98 12.98 -5.35
N VAL A 45 19.02 13.33 -4.50
CA VAL A 45 18.07 12.39 -3.89
C VAL A 45 16.72 12.47 -4.60
N GLY A 46 16.13 11.31 -4.89
CA GLY A 46 14.80 11.22 -5.47
C GLY A 46 13.68 11.14 -4.43
N ILE A 47 12.53 11.75 -4.72
CA ILE A 47 11.28 11.50 -4.00
C ILE A 47 10.31 10.78 -4.93
N THR A 48 9.75 9.66 -4.47
CA THR A 48 8.56 9.05 -5.07
C THR A 48 7.33 9.52 -4.34
N ASP A 49 6.38 10.16 -5.04
CA ASP A 49 5.11 10.58 -4.44
C ASP A 49 4.10 9.42 -4.47
N THR A 50 3.58 9.05 -3.31
CA THR A 50 2.60 7.96 -3.12
C THR A 50 1.16 8.44 -2.93
N SER A 51 0.89 9.73 -3.03
CA SER A 51 -0.41 10.34 -2.70
C SER A 51 -1.56 9.80 -3.54
N LEU A 52 -1.29 9.44 -4.81
CA LEU A 52 -2.27 8.90 -5.75
C LEU A 52 -2.46 7.37 -5.62
N ARG A 53 -1.70 6.69 -4.76
CA ARG A 53 -1.82 5.25 -4.48
C ARG A 53 -1.77 4.94 -2.99
N ASP A 54 -0.59 4.87 -2.38
CA ASP A 54 -0.47 4.41 -0.99
C ASP A 54 -1.03 5.37 0.05
N GLY A 55 -0.95 6.68 -0.21
CA GLY A 55 -1.43 7.69 0.73
C GLY A 55 -2.92 7.55 1.02
N HIS A 56 -3.73 7.53 -0.05
CA HIS A 56 -5.18 7.33 0.09
C HIS A 56 -5.57 5.88 0.38
N GLN A 57 -4.77 4.89 -0.03
CA GLN A 57 -4.95 3.51 0.41
C GLN A 57 -4.83 3.39 1.93
N SER A 58 -3.87 4.09 2.52
CA SER A 58 -3.57 4.06 3.95
C SER A 58 -4.54 4.87 4.80
N LEU A 59 -4.97 6.02 4.31
CA LEU A 59 -5.74 6.99 5.09
C LEU A 59 -7.20 7.11 4.70
N MET A 60 -7.61 6.62 3.52
CA MET A 60 -8.93 6.86 2.95
C MET A 60 -9.50 5.62 2.26
N ALA A 61 -9.12 4.44 2.75
CA ALA A 61 -9.56 3.14 2.24
C ALA A 61 -9.48 3.01 0.70
N THR A 62 -8.49 3.65 0.07
CA THR A 62 -8.27 3.62 -1.38
C THR A 62 -9.35 4.34 -2.22
N ARG A 63 -10.18 5.21 -1.64
CA ARG A 63 -11.40 5.76 -2.28
C ARG A 63 -11.20 7.03 -3.11
N MET A 64 -9.96 7.36 -3.49
CA MET A 64 -9.72 8.53 -4.34
C MET A 64 -10.17 8.22 -5.79
N SER A 65 -11.10 9.02 -6.31
CA SER A 65 -11.61 8.90 -7.68
C SER A 65 -10.68 9.53 -8.70
N ILE A 66 -10.74 9.11 -9.96
CA ILE A 66 -9.97 9.74 -11.04
C ILE A 66 -10.27 11.24 -11.15
N SER A 67 -11.53 11.65 -10.90
CA SER A 67 -11.94 13.06 -10.94
C SER A 67 -11.28 13.93 -9.88
N ASP A 68 -10.80 13.34 -8.79
CA ASP A 68 -10.03 14.06 -7.77
C ASP A 68 -8.53 14.11 -8.10
N MET A 69 -8.04 13.19 -8.94
CA MET A 69 -6.63 13.11 -9.34
C MET A 69 -6.31 14.03 -10.53
N THR A 70 -7.16 14.02 -11.56
CA THR A 70 -6.86 14.70 -12.83
C THR A 70 -6.69 16.21 -12.73
N PRO A 71 -7.40 16.98 -11.88
CA PRO A 71 -7.27 18.43 -11.85
C PRO A 71 -5.89 18.93 -11.40
N ILE A 72 -5.11 18.08 -10.69
CA ILE A 72 -3.81 18.45 -10.13
C ILE A 72 -2.63 17.73 -10.80
N ALA A 73 -2.90 16.70 -11.62
CA ALA A 73 -1.89 15.78 -12.15
C ALA A 73 -0.78 16.49 -12.96
N GLU A 74 -1.13 17.41 -13.87
CA GLU A 74 -0.13 18.14 -14.67
C GLU A 74 0.80 18.99 -13.79
N MET A 75 0.27 19.59 -12.72
CA MET A 75 1.08 20.35 -11.78
C MET A 75 2.03 19.45 -10.99
N MET A 76 1.58 18.26 -10.60
CA MET A 76 2.44 17.26 -9.97
C MET A 76 3.56 16.80 -10.92
N ASP A 77 3.28 16.68 -12.23
CA ASP A 77 4.28 16.29 -13.24
C ASP A 77 5.41 17.32 -13.40
N GLU A 78 5.16 18.59 -13.07
CA GLU A 78 6.15 19.68 -13.13
C GLU A 78 7.04 19.80 -11.88
N VAL A 79 6.80 19.00 -10.83
CA VAL A 79 7.52 19.12 -9.56
C VAL A 79 8.96 18.62 -9.68
N GLY A 80 9.18 17.56 -10.45
CA GLY A 80 10.49 16.90 -10.58
C GLY A 80 10.67 15.66 -9.68
N PHE A 81 9.59 14.95 -9.37
CA PHE A 81 9.65 13.69 -8.63
C PHE A 81 10.45 12.62 -9.39
N HIS A 82 11.04 11.68 -8.64
CA HIS A 82 11.66 10.47 -9.21
C HIS A 82 10.63 9.61 -9.94
N SER A 83 9.49 9.39 -9.28
CA SER A 83 8.32 8.73 -9.84
C SER A 83 7.05 9.12 -9.09
N MET A 84 5.91 8.89 -9.73
CA MET A 84 4.58 8.92 -9.12
C MET A 84 4.11 7.50 -8.95
N GLU A 85 3.89 7.06 -7.72
CA GLU A 85 3.22 5.79 -7.49
C GLU A 85 1.71 5.99 -7.57
N VAL A 86 1.10 5.47 -8.64
CA VAL A 86 -0.30 5.80 -9.01
C VAL A 86 -1.19 4.58 -9.18
N TRP A 87 -0.62 3.37 -9.10
CA TRP A 87 -1.32 2.16 -9.54
C TRP A 87 -0.89 0.89 -8.79
N GLY A 88 -1.65 -0.19 -8.98
CA GLY A 88 -1.46 -1.43 -8.23
C GLY A 88 -1.96 -1.33 -6.79
N GLY A 89 -1.40 -2.15 -5.89
CA GLY A 89 -1.92 -2.26 -4.53
C GLY A 89 -3.42 -2.60 -4.52
N ALA A 90 -4.22 -1.88 -3.73
CA ALA A 90 -5.68 -2.08 -3.65
C ALA A 90 -6.48 -1.23 -4.65
N THR A 91 -5.82 -0.38 -5.44
CA THR A 91 -6.51 0.55 -6.36
C THR A 91 -7.29 -0.21 -7.42
N PHE A 92 -6.73 -1.31 -7.96
CA PHE A 92 -7.36 -2.09 -9.03
C PHE A 92 -8.74 -2.64 -8.63
N ASP A 93 -8.84 -3.31 -7.48
CA ASP A 93 -10.12 -3.78 -6.91
C ASP A 93 -11.06 -2.60 -6.61
N THR A 94 -10.52 -1.55 -5.97
CA THR A 94 -11.33 -0.43 -5.50
C THR A 94 -11.95 0.40 -6.62
N CYS A 95 -11.24 0.59 -7.74
CA CYS A 95 -11.77 1.26 -8.92
C CYS A 95 -13.10 0.62 -9.35
N MET A 96 -13.09 -0.69 -9.56
CA MET A 96 -14.28 -1.41 -10.02
C MET A 96 -15.33 -1.53 -8.93
N ARG A 97 -14.92 -1.89 -7.71
CA ARG A 97 -15.85 -2.26 -6.63
C ARG A 97 -16.60 -1.08 -6.04
N PHE A 98 -15.92 0.07 -5.89
CA PHE A 98 -16.45 1.16 -5.07
C PHE A 98 -16.55 2.49 -5.82
N LEU A 99 -15.85 2.65 -6.93
CA LEU A 99 -15.82 3.91 -7.68
C LEU A 99 -16.54 3.80 -9.03
N ASP A 100 -16.92 2.59 -9.45
CA ASP A 100 -17.42 2.30 -10.80
C ASP A 100 -16.49 2.83 -11.91
N GLU A 101 -15.17 2.78 -11.65
CA GLU A 101 -14.12 3.23 -12.55
C GLU A 101 -13.35 2.04 -13.12
N ASP A 102 -12.96 2.13 -14.40
CA ASP A 102 -12.04 1.17 -15.01
C ASP A 102 -10.61 1.49 -14.54
N PRO A 103 -9.93 0.58 -13.84
CA PRO A 103 -8.55 0.83 -13.42
C PRO A 103 -7.66 1.10 -14.64
N TRP A 104 -7.84 0.40 -15.76
CA TRP A 104 -7.01 0.53 -16.95
C TRP A 104 -7.16 1.90 -17.60
N GLU A 105 -8.39 2.42 -17.65
CA GLU A 105 -8.61 3.78 -18.13
C GLU A 105 -8.05 4.82 -17.17
N ARG A 106 -8.09 4.57 -15.85
CA ARG A 106 -7.39 5.41 -14.86
C ARG A 106 -5.89 5.46 -15.16
N LEU A 107 -5.24 4.33 -15.45
CA LEU A 107 -3.80 4.32 -15.81
C LEU A 107 -3.55 5.13 -17.07
N ARG A 108 -4.29 4.88 -18.15
CA ARG A 108 -4.12 5.62 -19.42
C ARG A 108 -4.38 7.11 -19.26
N THR A 109 -5.37 7.48 -18.46
CA THR A 109 -5.68 8.89 -18.16
C THR A 109 -4.51 9.55 -17.43
N LEU A 110 -3.98 8.93 -16.39
CA LEU A 110 -2.83 9.47 -15.66
C LEU A 110 -1.59 9.52 -16.55
N ARG A 111 -1.33 8.50 -17.38
CA ARG A 111 -0.22 8.52 -18.34
C ARG A 111 -0.31 9.67 -19.33
N LYS A 112 -1.51 10.06 -19.78
CA LYS A 112 -1.68 11.22 -20.66
C LYS A 112 -1.30 12.54 -19.98
N LEU A 113 -1.51 12.64 -18.67
CA LEU A 113 -1.29 13.85 -17.87
C LEU A 113 0.15 13.95 -17.33
N PHE A 114 0.72 12.82 -16.89
CA PHE A 114 2.13 12.74 -16.51
C PHE A 114 2.95 12.43 -17.75
N LYS A 115 3.80 13.36 -18.21
CA LYS A 115 4.66 13.18 -19.39
C LYS A 115 6.14 13.24 -19.04
N LYS A 116 6.49 13.88 -17.92
CA LYS A 116 7.86 14.10 -17.46
C LYS A 116 8.26 13.10 -16.39
N THR A 117 7.33 12.75 -15.51
CA THR A 117 7.55 11.90 -14.36
C THR A 117 7.25 10.45 -14.68
N LYS A 118 8.08 9.54 -14.16
CA LYS A 118 7.85 8.10 -14.29
C LYS A 118 6.62 7.67 -13.50
N LEU A 119 5.81 6.77 -14.04
CA LEU A 119 4.72 6.15 -13.31
C LEU A 119 5.16 4.81 -12.71
N GLN A 120 4.85 4.64 -11.43
CA GLN A 120 5.20 3.47 -10.64
C GLN A 120 3.94 2.73 -10.17
N MET A 121 4.04 1.39 -10.09
CA MET A 121 3.03 0.57 -9.41
C MET A 121 3.64 -0.33 -8.35
N LEU A 122 2.78 -0.79 -7.43
CA LEU A 122 3.07 -1.91 -6.52
C LEU A 122 2.42 -3.20 -7.03
N LEU A 123 3.23 -4.22 -7.30
CA LEU A 123 2.84 -5.56 -7.76
C LEU A 123 3.19 -6.63 -6.72
N ARG A 124 2.24 -7.50 -6.38
CA ARG A 124 2.37 -8.57 -5.38
C ARG A 124 2.89 -9.88 -5.98
N GLY A 125 3.99 -9.85 -6.73
CA GLY A 125 4.55 -11.06 -7.35
C GLY A 125 3.49 -11.89 -8.08
N GLN A 126 3.39 -13.17 -7.74
CA GLN A 126 2.42 -14.12 -8.30
C GLN A 126 0.96 -13.79 -7.98
N ASN A 127 0.69 -12.96 -6.96
CA ASN A 127 -0.66 -12.46 -6.66
C ASN A 127 -1.05 -11.24 -7.51
N VAL A 128 -0.12 -10.66 -8.28
CA VAL A 128 -0.40 -9.51 -9.15
C VAL A 128 -0.98 -8.34 -8.33
N VAL A 129 -2.29 -8.08 -8.45
CA VAL A 129 -3.03 -7.09 -7.66
C VAL A 129 -4.19 -7.73 -6.87
N GLY A 130 -4.33 -9.05 -6.95
CA GLY A 130 -5.36 -9.84 -6.28
C GLY A 130 -4.93 -10.45 -4.94
N TYR A 131 -5.61 -11.52 -4.54
CA TYR A 131 -5.52 -12.11 -3.18
C TYR A 131 -5.12 -13.60 -3.16
N ARG A 132 -4.86 -14.20 -4.33
CA ARG A 132 -4.33 -15.58 -4.48
C ARG A 132 -3.19 -15.58 -5.49
N HIS A 133 -2.47 -16.69 -5.62
CA HIS A 133 -1.56 -16.88 -6.76
C HIS A 133 -2.40 -17.09 -8.04
N TYR A 134 -1.90 -16.53 -9.14
CA TYR A 134 -2.46 -16.68 -10.48
C TYR A 134 -1.52 -17.52 -11.34
N ALA A 135 -2.05 -18.10 -12.42
CA ALA A 135 -1.23 -18.79 -13.41
C ALA A 135 -0.24 -17.85 -14.11
N ASP A 136 0.84 -18.41 -14.64
CA ASP A 136 1.92 -17.64 -15.24
C ASP A 136 1.49 -16.86 -16.49
N ASP A 137 0.53 -17.38 -17.26
CA ASP A 137 -0.05 -16.68 -18.42
C ASP A 137 -0.71 -15.36 -17.98
N THR A 138 -1.43 -15.39 -16.86
CA THR A 138 -2.11 -14.24 -16.27
C THR A 138 -1.10 -13.21 -15.78
N VAL A 139 -0.06 -13.62 -15.06
CA VAL A 139 0.99 -12.71 -14.58
C VAL A 139 1.69 -12.03 -15.76
N ARG A 140 2.04 -12.81 -16.79
CA ARG A 140 2.74 -12.30 -17.97
C ARG A 140 1.88 -11.31 -18.75
N GLU A 141 0.64 -11.68 -19.05
CA GLU A 141 -0.26 -10.79 -19.80
C GLU A 141 -0.58 -9.54 -18.97
N PHE A 142 -0.77 -9.66 -17.65
CA PHE A 142 -0.97 -8.48 -16.81
C PHE A 142 0.21 -7.52 -16.86
N VAL A 143 1.44 -8.00 -16.68
CA VAL A 143 2.64 -7.16 -16.72
C VAL A 143 2.80 -6.49 -18.09
N LYS A 144 2.61 -7.25 -19.17
CA LYS A 144 2.64 -6.73 -20.54
C LYS A 144 1.64 -5.59 -20.73
N ARG A 145 0.40 -5.76 -20.28
CA ARG A 145 -0.62 -4.71 -20.35
C ARG A 145 -0.32 -3.53 -19.44
N ALA A 146 0.18 -3.78 -18.24
CA ALA A 146 0.55 -2.73 -17.29
C ALA A 146 1.65 -1.81 -17.86
N VAL A 147 2.71 -2.38 -18.43
CA VAL A 147 3.79 -1.62 -19.09
C VAL A 147 3.28 -0.94 -20.36
N GLY A 148 2.57 -1.68 -21.23
CA GLY A 148 2.03 -1.14 -22.48
C GLY A 148 1.03 0.01 -22.30
N ASN A 149 0.34 0.09 -21.16
CA ASN A 149 -0.58 1.18 -20.83
C ASN A 149 0.12 2.37 -20.11
N GLY A 150 1.43 2.28 -19.85
CA GLY A 150 2.26 3.45 -19.48
C GLY A 150 2.98 3.40 -18.14
N LEU A 151 3.07 2.23 -17.48
CA LEU A 151 3.90 2.09 -16.28
C LEU A 151 5.39 1.95 -16.63
N ASP A 152 6.23 2.73 -15.95
CA ASP A 152 7.67 2.76 -16.16
C ASP A 152 8.43 1.94 -15.12
N ILE A 153 7.95 1.93 -13.88
CA ILE A 153 8.58 1.24 -12.74
C ILE A 153 7.58 0.27 -12.12
N ILE A 154 7.95 -1.01 -12.06
CA ILE A 154 7.14 -2.05 -11.43
C ILE A 154 7.85 -2.50 -10.16
N ARG A 155 7.32 -2.10 -8.99
CA ARG A 155 7.81 -2.56 -7.69
C ARG A 155 7.18 -3.91 -7.37
N VAL A 156 7.97 -4.98 -7.41
CA VAL A 156 7.53 -6.35 -7.16
C VAL A 156 7.93 -6.80 -5.77
N PHE A 157 7.00 -7.34 -4.99
CA PHE A 157 7.28 -7.99 -3.71
C PHE A 157 6.49 -9.28 -3.54
N ASP A 158 6.97 -10.15 -2.67
CA ASP A 158 6.27 -11.33 -2.17
C ASP A 158 6.05 -11.21 -0.65
N ALA A 159 4.93 -11.74 -0.16
CA ALA A 159 4.55 -11.61 1.25
C ALA A 159 5.46 -12.40 2.21
N LEU A 160 6.14 -13.45 1.71
CA LEU A 160 7.09 -14.28 2.43
C LEU A 160 8.54 -13.98 2.09
N ASN A 161 8.79 -13.01 1.21
CA ASN A 161 10.08 -12.77 0.58
C ASN A 161 10.60 -14.00 -0.20
N ASP A 162 9.70 -14.86 -0.70
CA ASP A 162 10.04 -16.00 -1.56
C ASP A 162 10.18 -15.52 -3.01
N LEU A 163 11.43 -15.34 -3.45
CA LEU A 163 11.74 -14.84 -4.79
C LEU A 163 11.20 -15.71 -5.92
N ARG A 164 10.90 -16.99 -5.69
CA ARG A 164 10.27 -17.85 -6.70
C ARG A 164 8.93 -17.28 -7.12
N ASN A 165 8.15 -16.74 -6.19
CA ASN A 165 6.86 -16.09 -6.48
C ASN A 165 7.01 -14.75 -7.23
N MET A 166 8.23 -14.27 -7.46
CA MET A 166 8.51 -13.02 -8.16
C MET A 166 9.11 -13.26 -9.55
N GLU A 167 9.58 -14.47 -9.85
CA GLU A 167 10.38 -14.78 -11.04
C GLU A 167 9.65 -14.50 -12.36
N VAL A 168 8.37 -14.86 -12.45
CA VAL A 168 7.56 -14.71 -13.67
C VAL A 168 7.29 -13.24 -13.96
N ALA A 169 6.94 -12.48 -12.92
CA ALA A 169 6.77 -11.04 -13.03
C ALA A 169 8.08 -10.36 -13.40
N ALA A 170 9.18 -10.69 -12.71
CA ALA A 170 10.50 -10.14 -12.98
C ALA A 170 10.94 -10.36 -14.43
N ASP A 171 10.88 -11.61 -14.91
CA ASP A 171 11.20 -11.96 -16.29
C ASP A 171 10.34 -11.20 -17.30
N GLN A 172 9.03 -11.09 -17.07
CA GLN A 172 8.15 -10.35 -17.98
C GLN A 172 8.45 -8.84 -17.96
N ILE A 173 8.68 -8.23 -16.79
CA ILE A 173 9.00 -6.80 -16.67
C ILE A 173 10.24 -6.46 -17.49
N LYS A 174 11.29 -7.30 -17.40
CA LYS A 174 12.51 -7.12 -18.19
C LYS A 174 12.27 -7.29 -19.69
N LYS A 175 11.42 -8.23 -20.11
CA LYS A 175 11.04 -8.42 -21.52
C LYS A 175 10.30 -7.21 -22.11
N GLU A 176 9.45 -6.57 -21.32
CA GLU A 176 8.73 -5.35 -21.74
C GLU A 176 9.59 -4.08 -21.63
N GLY A 177 10.83 -4.17 -21.13
CA GLY A 177 11.77 -3.06 -21.03
C GLY A 177 11.48 -2.05 -19.91
N ALA A 178 10.61 -2.38 -18.97
CA ALA A 178 10.32 -1.54 -17.81
C ALA A 178 11.37 -1.72 -16.69
N HIS A 179 11.43 -0.75 -15.78
CA HIS A 179 12.33 -0.79 -14.63
C HIS A 179 11.83 -1.81 -13.60
N LEU A 180 12.61 -2.87 -13.37
CA LEU A 180 12.33 -3.89 -12.37
C LEU A 180 12.85 -3.44 -11.00
N GLN A 181 11.95 -3.00 -10.12
CA GLN A 181 12.30 -2.77 -8.72
C GLN A 181 11.87 -3.97 -7.87
N LEU A 182 12.83 -4.76 -7.39
CA LEU A 182 12.51 -5.84 -6.45
C LEU A 182 12.50 -5.29 -5.02
N ALA A 183 11.48 -5.67 -4.26
CA ALA A 183 11.29 -5.23 -2.88
C ALA A 183 11.20 -6.42 -1.95
N PHE A 184 11.78 -6.29 -0.76
CA PHE A 184 11.53 -7.22 0.33
C PHE A 184 10.69 -6.54 1.41
N SER A 185 9.77 -7.31 1.99
CA SER A 185 8.98 -6.93 3.15
C SER A 185 9.89 -6.95 4.39
N PHE A 186 10.22 -5.76 4.92
CA PHE A 186 11.03 -5.63 6.13
C PHE A 186 10.24 -6.08 7.35
N THR A 187 10.91 -6.82 8.24
CA THR A 187 10.33 -7.24 9.52
C THR A 187 11.43 -7.68 10.50
N LEU A 188 11.07 -7.79 11.78
CA LEU A 188 11.99 -8.17 12.85
C LEU A 188 11.62 -9.53 13.45
N SER A 189 12.59 -10.44 13.47
CA SER A 189 12.50 -11.76 14.10
C SER A 189 13.89 -12.41 14.20
N PRO A 190 14.06 -13.54 14.91
CA PRO A 190 15.34 -14.24 15.00
C PRO A 190 15.97 -14.68 13.67
N VAL A 191 15.19 -14.74 12.58
CA VAL A 191 15.67 -15.20 11.25
C VAL A 191 15.88 -14.06 10.24
N HIS A 192 15.42 -12.85 10.56
CA HIS A 192 15.56 -11.68 9.71
C HIS A 192 16.78 -10.86 10.13
N SER A 193 17.98 -11.38 9.85
CA SER A 193 19.25 -10.73 10.14
C SER A 193 19.75 -9.89 8.97
N LEU A 194 20.76 -9.05 9.22
CA LEU A 194 21.41 -8.28 8.16
C LEU A 194 22.01 -9.19 7.07
N ASP A 195 22.58 -10.34 7.46
CA ASP A 195 23.13 -11.33 6.53
C ASP A 195 22.04 -11.99 5.67
N ALA A 196 20.85 -12.24 6.25
CA ALA A 196 19.71 -12.76 5.51
C ALA A 196 19.25 -11.75 4.44
N PHE A 197 19.14 -10.47 4.80
CA PHE A 197 18.81 -9.41 3.85
C PHE A 197 19.93 -9.18 2.82
N ALA A 198 21.20 -9.33 3.20
CA ALA A 198 22.34 -9.26 2.29
C ALA A 198 22.25 -10.35 1.22
N LYS A 199 21.99 -11.60 1.64
CA LYS A 199 21.76 -12.72 0.73
C LYS A 199 20.58 -12.47 -0.20
N LEU A 200 19.43 -12.10 0.37
CA LEU A 200 18.22 -11.80 -0.40
C LEU A 200 18.49 -10.73 -1.47
N SER A 201 19.26 -9.70 -1.13
CA SER A 201 19.61 -8.62 -2.04
C SER A 201 20.52 -9.07 -3.19
N ARG A 202 21.49 -9.96 -2.92
CA ARG A 202 22.31 -10.58 -3.98
C ARG A 202 21.48 -11.45 -4.92
N ASP A 203 20.54 -12.20 -4.36
CA ASP A 203 19.64 -13.06 -5.14
C ASP A 203 18.69 -12.20 -6.00
N MET A 204 18.17 -11.09 -5.47
CA MET A 204 17.38 -10.09 -6.23
C MET A 204 18.18 -9.47 -7.38
N LYS A 205 19.44 -9.10 -7.16
CA LYS A 205 20.33 -8.64 -8.23
C LYS A 205 20.52 -9.71 -9.30
N SER A 206 20.73 -10.96 -8.90
CA SER A 206 20.91 -12.09 -9.83
C SER A 206 19.64 -12.38 -10.64
N MET A 207 18.47 -12.06 -10.10
CA MET A 207 17.18 -12.10 -10.79
C MET A 207 16.97 -10.94 -11.79
N GLY A 208 17.89 -9.97 -11.83
CA GLY A 208 17.87 -8.87 -12.80
C GLY A 208 17.25 -7.56 -12.29
N ALA A 209 17.16 -7.38 -10.97
CA ALA A 209 16.69 -6.12 -10.38
C ALA A 209 17.49 -4.91 -10.88
N ASP A 210 16.79 -3.85 -11.29
CA ASP A 210 17.36 -2.55 -11.65
C ASP A 210 17.50 -1.64 -10.43
N SER A 211 16.67 -1.84 -9.40
CA SER A 211 16.84 -1.25 -8.06
C SER A 211 16.22 -2.14 -6.99
N ILE A 212 16.60 -1.92 -5.74
CA ILE A 212 16.07 -2.65 -4.57
C ILE A 212 15.28 -1.69 -3.68
N CYS A 213 14.09 -2.12 -3.25
CA CYS A 213 13.29 -1.37 -2.30
C CYS A 213 13.25 -2.07 -0.92
N ILE A 214 13.63 -1.33 0.12
CA ILE A 214 13.34 -1.70 1.51
C ILE A 214 11.89 -1.34 1.77
N LYS A 215 10.99 -2.34 1.80
CA LYS A 215 9.56 -2.12 2.02
C LYS A 215 9.20 -2.40 3.47
N ASP A 216 9.21 -1.36 4.29
CA ASP A 216 8.72 -1.37 5.66
C ASP A 216 7.22 -1.00 5.71
N MET A 217 6.38 -1.99 5.41
CA MET A 217 4.93 -1.84 5.35
C MET A 217 4.26 -1.47 6.68
N ALA A 218 4.92 -1.73 7.82
CA ALA A 218 4.36 -1.49 9.14
C ALA A 218 4.91 -0.19 9.78
N GLY A 219 5.96 0.40 9.22
CA GLY A 219 6.59 1.58 9.82
C GLY A 219 7.39 1.23 11.07
N ILE A 220 8.06 0.08 11.09
CA ILE A 220 8.79 -0.43 12.26
C ILE A 220 10.31 -0.33 12.13
N ILE A 221 10.85 0.02 10.96
CA ILE A 221 12.29 0.10 10.76
C ILE A 221 12.89 1.28 11.53
N SER A 222 13.91 1.01 12.34
CA SER A 222 14.64 2.07 13.03
C SER A 222 15.66 2.77 12.11
N PRO A 223 16.11 3.99 12.44
CA PRO A 223 17.19 4.66 11.71
C PRO A 223 18.49 3.86 11.68
N VAL A 224 18.81 3.18 12.79
CA VAL A 224 20.01 2.34 12.91
C VAL A 224 19.97 1.16 11.95
N GLU A 225 18.85 0.44 11.90
CA GLU A 225 18.65 -0.68 10.99
C GLU A 225 18.62 -0.22 9.53
N THR A 226 17.98 0.91 9.26
CA THR A 226 17.90 1.48 7.91
C THR A 226 19.29 1.77 7.36
N ALA A 227 20.13 2.46 8.13
CA ALA A 227 21.48 2.78 7.70
C ALA A 227 22.36 1.53 7.49
N ALA A 228 22.20 0.52 8.34
CA ALA A 228 22.91 -0.76 8.20
C ALA A 228 22.46 -1.53 6.94
N LEU A 229 21.15 -1.60 6.69
CA LEU A 229 20.57 -2.27 5.52
C LEU A 229 20.99 -1.58 4.23
N VAL A 230 20.87 -0.26 4.15
CA VAL A 230 21.26 0.49 2.94
C VAL A 230 22.73 0.26 2.61
N ARG A 231 23.64 0.42 3.58
CA ARG A 231 25.08 0.16 3.36
C ARG A 231 25.33 -1.26 2.88
N THR A 232 24.64 -2.23 3.46
CA THR A 232 24.74 -3.64 3.08
C THR A 232 24.27 -3.88 1.66
N ILE A 233 23.07 -3.40 1.30
CA ILE A 233 22.53 -3.56 -0.06
C ILE A 233 23.45 -2.91 -1.10
N LYS A 234 23.91 -1.67 -0.85
CA LYS A 234 24.83 -0.96 -1.76
C LYS A 234 26.14 -1.72 -1.92
N LYS A 235 26.73 -2.24 -0.83
CA LYS A 235 27.95 -3.04 -0.87
C LYS A 235 27.79 -4.33 -1.67
N GLU A 236 26.72 -5.08 -1.40
CA GLU A 236 26.52 -6.42 -1.96
C GLU A 236 26.03 -6.38 -3.42
N THR A 237 25.34 -5.31 -3.82
CA THR A 237 24.67 -5.25 -5.13
C THR A 237 25.16 -4.11 -6.01
N GLY A 238 25.58 -2.98 -5.44
CA GLY A 238 25.84 -1.75 -6.19
C GLY A 238 24.60 -1.11 -6.82
N LEU A 239 23.41 -1.67 -6.61
CA LEU A 239 22.17 -1.18 -7.20
C LEU A 239 21.65 0.06 -6.44
N PRO A 240 20.84 0.90 -7.11
CA PRO A 240 20.08 1.94 -6.43
C PRO A 240 19.16 1.36 -5.35
N VAL A 241 19.04 2.06 -4.22
CA VAL A 241 18.22 1.66 -3.08
C VAL A 241 17.12 2.69 -2.84
N GLN A 242 15.88 2.21 -2.75
CA GLN A 242 14.70 3.01 -2.43
C GLN A 242 14.13 2.59 -1.08
N ILE A 243 13.80 3.56 -0.23
CA ILE A 243 13.22 3.29 1.10
C ILE A 243 11.73 3.65 1.07
N HIS A 244 10.91 2.68 1.44
CA HIS A 244 9.49 2.83 1.62
C HIS A 244 9.14 2.47 3.06
N SER A 245 8.65 3.43 3.84
CA SER A 245 8.20 3.20 5.22
C SER A 245 6.94 3.99 5.54
N HIS A 246 6.09 3.41 6.38
CA HIS A 246 4.90 4.06 6.90
C HIS A 246 5.21 4.82 8.21
N TYR A 247 4.46 5.87 8.50
CA TYR A 247 4.70 6.79 9.62
C TYR A 247 4.06 6.36 10.94
N THR A 248 3.60 5.10 11.05
CA THR A 248 2.73 4.67 12.15
C THR A 248 3.42 4.78 13.50
N SER A 249 4.71 4.42 13.56
CA SER A 249 5.56 4.59 14.74
C SER A 249 6.12 6.00 14.92
N GLY A 250 5.96 6.88 13.93
CA GLY A 250 6.62 8.18 13.87
C GLY A 250 8.10 8.14 13.47
N MET A 251 8.70 6.96 13.22
CA MET A 251 10.14 6.86 12.96
C MET A 251 10.57 7.05 11.49
N ALA A 252 9.64 6.99 10.53
CA ALA A 252 9.99 6.89 9.11
C ALA A 252 10.82 8.07 8.58
N SER A 253 10.59 9.33 9.02
CA SER A 253 11.45 10.46 8.59
C SER A 253 12.88 10.32 9.09
N MET A 254 13.07 9.84 10.32
CA MET A 254 14.41 9.58 10.87
C MET A 254 15.08 8.42 10.13
N ALA A 255 14.31 7.36 9.81
CA ALA A 255 14.79 6.24 9.02
C ALA A 255 15.23 6.68 7.62
N TYR A 256 14.45 7.54 6.96
CA TYR A 256 14.78 8.10 5.66
C TYR A 256 16.08 8.88 5.71
N PHE A 257 16.22 9.82 6.65
CA PHE A 257 17.44 10.60 6.77
C PHE A 257 18.68 9.73 6.99
N ALA A 258 18.63 8.78 7.94
CA ALA A 258 19.73 7.86 8.20
C ALA A 258 20.04 6.95 6.99
N GLY A 259 19.02 6.57 6.23
CA GLY A 259 19.17 5.83 4.99
C GLY A 259 19.82 6.64 3.87
N LEU A 260 19.47 7.92 3.75
CA LEU A 260 20.10 8.84 2.79
C LEU A 260 21.57 9.08 3.14
N GLU A 261 21.91 9.27 4.43
CA GLU A 261 23.31 9.32 4.89
C GLU A 261 24.07 8.02 4.62
N ALA A 262 23.38 6.89 4.64
CA ALA A 262 23.94 5.58 4.30
C ALA A 262 24.06 5.32 2.78
N GLY A 263 23.58 6.24 1.93
CA GLY A 263 23.70 6.16 0.47
C GLY A 263 22.45 5.67 -0.26
N ALA A 264 21.26 5.71 0.35
CA ALA A 264 20.00 5.44 -0.34
C ALA A 264 19.71 6.52 -1.38
N ASP A 265 19.08 6.15 -2.49
CA ASP A 265 18.95 6.99 -3.68
C ASP A 265 17.56 7.66 -3.75
N VAL A 266 16.52 6.98 -3.25
CA VAL A 266 15.12 7.44 -3.34
C VAL A 266 14.37 7.14 -2.05
N VAL A 267 13.44 8.01 -1.67
CA VAL A 267 12.48 7.78 -0.56
C VAL A 267 11.04 7.98 -1.02
N ASP A 268 10.11 7.24 -0.42
CA ASP A 268 8.67 7.36 -0.70
C ASP A 268 7.99 8.33 0.26
N CYS A 269 7.37 9.38 -0.25
CA CYS A 269 6.67 10.39 0.55
C CYS A 269 5.24 10.60 0.02
N ALA A 270 4.38 11.17 0.85
CA ALA A 270 3.05 11.62 0.44
C ALA A 270 2.90 13.11 0.69
N ILE A 271 2.05 13.80 -0.09
CA ILE A 271 1.72 15.20 0.14
C ILE A 271 1.03 15.36 1.50
N SER A 272 1.32 16.42 2.24
CA SER A 272 0.97 16.54 3.66
C SER A 272 -0.48 16.21 4.04
N PRO A 273 -1.54 16.54 3.25
CA PRO A 273 -2.90 16.12 3.58
C PRO A 273 -3.13 14.60 3.57
N PHE A 274 -2.31 13.84 2.83
CA PHE A 274 -2.33 12.38 2.74
C PHE A 274 -1.06 11.73 3.31
N ALA A 275 -0.31 12.44 4.15
CA ALA A 275 0.88 11.94 4.82
C ALA A 275 0.61 11.59 6.30
N GLN A 276 1.62 11.00 6.94
CA GLN A 276 1.66 10.64 8.36
C GLN A 276 0.63 9.57 8.77
N GLY A 277 0.64 9.19 10.06
CA GLY A 277 -0.22 8.13 10.56
C GLY A 277 0.11 6.79 9.91
N THR A 278 -0.88 6.16 9.28
CA THR A 278 -0.65 4.95 8.48
C THR A 278 -0.09 5.24 7.09
N SER A 279 0.13 6.49 6.69
CA SER A 279 0.75 6.87 5.40
C SER A 279 2.25 7.15 5.53
N GLN A 280 2.90 7.59 4.46
CA GLN A 280 4.33 7.94 4.37
C GLN A 280 4.65 9.31 5.01
N PRO A 281 5.95 9.63 5.23
CA PRO A 281 6.37 10.99 5.59
C PRO A 281 5.89 12.08 4.62
N PRO A 282 5.64 13.32 5.10
CA PRO A 282 5.23 14.44 4.26
C PRO A 282 6.36 14.91 3.33
N ILE A 283 6.06 15.06 2.04
CA ILE A 283 7.00 15.54 1.01
C ILE A 283 7.55 16.92 1.40
N GLU A 284 6.68 17.84 1.81
CA GLU A 284 7.01 19.23 2.09
C GLU A 284 8.07 19.34 3.20
N SER A 285 7.93 18.56 4.26
CA SER A 285 8.88 18.58 5.38
C SER A 285 10.24 17.99 5.01
N LEU A 286 10.27 16.93 4.19
CA LEU A 286 11.50 16.33 3.69
C LEU A 286 12.24 17.28 2.74
N VAL A 287 11.53 17.90 1.78
CA VAL A 287 12.10 18.89 0.86
C VAL A 287 12.66 20.09 1.63
N ALA A 288 11.89 20.65 2.57
CA ALA A 288 12.34 21.77 3.38
C ALA A 288 13.54 21.41 4.28
N GLY A 289 13.50 20.23 4.91
CA GLY A 289 14.53 19.78 5.83
C GLY A 289 15.88 19.47 5.18
N MET A 290 15.90 19.17 3.87
CA MET A 290 17.13 18.88 3.11
C MET A 290 17.63 20.05 2.27
N LYS A 291 16.92 21.19 2.26
CA LYS A 291 17.23 22.34 1.40
C LYS A 291 18.62 22.91 1.70
N GLY A 292 19.44 23.09 0.67
CA GLY A 292 20.80 23.65 0.76
C GLY A 292 21.85 22.70 1.36
N GLY A 293 21.47 21.48 1.75
CA GLY A 293 22.38 20.46 2.28
C GLY A 293 22.88 19.48 1.21
N GLU A 294 23.60 18.45 1.65
CA GLU A 294 24.13 17.38 0.77
C GLU A 294 23.02 16.63 0.02
N PHE A 295 21.85 16.48 0.65
CA PHE A 295 20.70 15.72 0.14
C PHE A 295 19.59 16.60 -0.44
N ASP A 296 19.90 17.84 -0.84
CA ASP A 296 18.90 18.70 -1.49
C ASP A 296 18.29 17.98 -2.70
N THR A 297 16.97 18.06 -2.79
CA THR A 297 16.16 17.36 -3.81
C THR A 297 16.01 18.18 -5.09
N ASP A 298 16.41 19.45 -5.06
CA ASP A 298 16.12 20.48 -6.07
C ASP A 298 14.63 20.76 -6.30
N ILE A 299 13.74 20.17 -5.49
CA ILE A 299 12.29 20.42 -5.57
C ILE A 299 12.00 21.81 -5.00
N ASN A 300 11.31 22.63 -5.78
CA ASN A 300 10.81 23.92 -5.30
C ASN A 300 9.59 23.68 -4.39
N LEU A 301 9.74 23.97 -3.09
CA LEU A 301 8.69 23.86 -2.08
C LEU A 301 7.44 24.68 -2.43
N GLU A 302 7.56 25.81 -3.11
CA GLU A 302 6.42 26.64 -3.52
C GLU A 302 5.51 25.92 -4.53
N LYS A 303 6.06 25.04 -5.38
CA LYS A 303 5.26 24.21 -6.29
C LYS A 303 4.35 23.24 -5.55
N LEU A 304 4.69 22.88 -4.30
CA LEU A 304 3.92 21.92 -3.49
C LEU A 304 2.71 22.56 -2.82
N VAL A 305 2.71 23.87 -2.57
CA VAL A 305 1.62 24.60 -1.90
C VAL A 305 0.26 24.42 -2.61
N PRO A 306 0.12 24.71 -3.92
CA PRO A 306 -1.16 24.50 -4.61
C PRO A 306 -1.57 23.02 -4.64
N ILE A 307 -0.62 22.09 -4.71
CA ILE A 307 -0.88 20.64 -4.67
C ILE A 307 -1.45 20.25 -3.29
N ALA A 308 -0.82 20.67 -2.20
CA ALA A 308 -1.31 20.44 -0.85
C ALA A 308 -2.71 21.06 -0.63
N ASN A 309 -2.95 22.27 -1.15
CA ASN A 309 -4.27 22.91 -1.05
C ASN A 309 -5.36 22.13 -1.81
N HIS A 310 -5.04 21.55 -2.96
CA HIS A 310 -5.96 20.66 -3.69
C HIS A 310 -6.30 19.43 -2.84
N PHE A 311 -5.29 18.73 -2.34
CA PHE A 311 -5.51 17.51 -1.55
C PHE A 311 -6.15 17.77 -0.19
N LYS A 312 -6.01 18.97 0.38
CA LYS A 312 -6.77 19.38 1.57
C LYS A 312 -8.28 19.39 1.27
N LYS A 313 -8.70 19.95 0.13
CA LYS A 313 -10.11 19.93 -0.29
C LYS A 313 -10.61 18.50 -0.54
N VAL A 314 -9.79 17.65 -1.14
CA VAL A 314 -10.10 16.22 -1.32
C VAL A 314 -10.29 15.56 0.05
N ARG A 315 -9.38 15.78 1.00
CA ARG A 315 -9.51 15.25 2.36
C ARG A 315 -10.78 15.73 3.07
N GLU A 316 -11.14 17.01 2.92
CA GLU A 316 -12.39 17.56 3.46
C GLU A 316 -13.63 16.87 2.87
N LYS A 317 -13.66 16.67 1.55
CA LYS A 317 -14.70 15.92 0.83
C LYS A 317 -14.91 14.50 1.39
N TYR A 318 -13.83 13.83 1.78
CA TYR A 318 -13.85 12.45 2.28
C TYR A 318 -13.65 12.31 3.80
N SER A 319 -13.84 13.38 4.56
CA SER A 319 -13.57 13.44 6.01
C SER A 319 -14.20 12.29 6.81
N LYS A 320 -15.38 11.78 6.41
CA LYS A 320 -16.09 10.68 7.09
C LYS A 320 -15.44 9.30 6.96
N ILE A 321 -14.63 9.08 5.93
CA ILE A 321 -13.96 7.79 5.68
C ILE A 321 -12.45 7.86 5.92
N PHE A 322 -11.96 9.02 6.36
CA PHE A 322 -10.56 9.20 6.66
C PHE A 322 -10.21 8.50 7.98
N VAL A 323 -9.09 7.81 8.01
CA VAL A 323 -8.61 7.14 9.22
C VAL A 323 -8.11 8.20 10.20
N ASP A 324 -8.66 8.19 11.41
CA ASP A 324 -8.18 9.00 12.53
C ASP A 324 -7.41 8.11 13.51
N LEU A 325 -6.08 8.21 13.48
CA LEU A 325 -5.21 7.51 14.44
C LEU A 325 -4.97 8.32 15.72
N GLY A 326 -5.37 9.60 15.77
CA GLY A 326 -5.06 10.50 16.89
C GLY A 326 -3.56 10.80 17.11
N GLY A 327 -2.65 10.23 16.30
CA GLY A 327 -1.20 10.46 16.39
C GLY A 327 -0.36 9.22 16.08
N VAL A 328 0.83 9.16 16.70
CA VAL A 328 1.76 8.02 16.62
C VAL A 328 1.22 6.84 17.44
N ASP A 329 1.27 5.64 16.86
CA ASP A 329 0.91 4.40 17.54
C ASP A 329 2.16 3.53 17.79
N ILE A 330 2.62 3.49 19.04
CA ILE A 330 3.79 2.68 19.43
C ILE A 330 3.49 1.18 19.52
N ASN A 331 2.22 0.76 19.53
CA ASN A 331 1.87 -0.66 19.61
C ASN A 331 2.39 -1.43 18.39
N VAL A 332 2.55 -0.75 17.25
CA VAL A 332 3.16 -1.34 16.04
C VAL A 332 4.59 -1.80 16.29
N LEU A 333 5.34 -1.13 17.16
CA LEU A 333 6.71 -1.53 17.52
C LEU A 333 6.75 -2.76 18.43
N MET A 334 5.70 -2.95 19.24
CA MET A 334 5.60 -4.07 20.17
C MET A 334 5.10 -5.33 19.47
N TYR A 335 4.05 -5.21 18.66
CA TYR A 335 3.36 -6.37 18.08
C TYR A 335 3.64 -6.57 16.58
N GLN A 336 4.26 -5.60 15.91
CA GLN A 336 4.53 -5.60 14.46
C GLN A 336 3.28 -5.79 13.59
N ILE A 337 2.09 -5.49 14.15
CA ILE A 337 0.80 -5.59 13.45
C ILE A 337 0.55 -4.28 12.71
N PRO A 338 0.44 -4.28 11.37
CA PRO A 338 0.14 -3.06 10.62
C PRO A 338 -1.19 -2.44 11.04
N GLY A 339 -1.30 -1.10 11.01
CA GLY A 339 -2.46 -0.38 11.55
C GLY A 339 -3.82 -0.85 11.03
N GLY A 340 -3.94 -1.09 9.72
CA GLY A 340 -5.19 -1.60 9.13
C GLY A 340 -5.57 -3.02 9.60
N MET A 341 -4.58 -3.86 9.93
CA MET A 341 -4.84 -5.16 10.53
C MET A 341 -5.26 -5.03 12.00
N TYR A 342 -4.62 -4.12 12.74
CA TYR A 342 -4.94 -3.87 14.14
C TYR A 342 -6.40 -3.39 14.31
N SER A 343 -6.83 -2.41 13.51
CA SER A 343 -8.21 -1.90 13.54
C SER A 343 -9.23 -2.99 13.17
N ASN A 344 -8.93 -3.83 12.18
CA ASN A 344 -9.77 -4.98 11.82
C ASN A 344 -9.87 -5.99 12.96
N LEU A 345 -8.76 -6.32 13.61
CA LEU A 345 -8.74 -7.22 14.76
C LEU A 345 -9.61 -6.68 15.91
N VAL A 346 -9.49 -5.38 16.21
CA VAL A 346 -10.30 -4.72 17.23
C VAL A 346 -11.79 -4.77 16.87
N SER A 347 -12.15 -4.53 15.60
CA SER A 347 -13.54 -4.63 15.15
C SER A 347 -14.08 -6.05 15.30
N GLN A 348 -13.33 -7.07 14.86
CA GLN A 348 -13.73 -8.47 14.97
C GLN A 348 -13.98 -8.90 16.41
N LEU A 349 -13.14 -8.43 17.35
CA LEU A 349 -13.32 -8.71 18.77
C LEU A 349 -14.52 -7.96 19.36
N LYS A 350 -14.80 -6.72 18.90
CA LYS A 350 -16.02 -5.99 19.30
C LYS A 350 -17.28 -6.71 18.84
N ASP A 351 -17.33 -7.13 17.57
CA ASP A 351 -18.49 -7.83 16.99
C ASP A 351 -18.78 -9.15 17.72
N GLN A 352 -17.76 -9.77 18.29
CA GLN A 352 -17.85 -11.00 19.08
C GLN A 352 -17.99 -10.75 20.59
N ASN A 353 -18.21 -9.50 21.03
CA ASN A 353 -18.26 -9.10 22.44
C ASN A 353 -17.03 -9.52 23.27
N ALA A 354 -15.87 -9.65 22.62
CA ALA A 354 -14.62 -10.17 23.17
C ALA A 354 -13.49 -9.14 23.20
N LEU A 355 -13.79 -7.83 23.09
CA LEU A 355 -12.78 -6.76 23.07
C LEU A 355 -11.83 -6.80 24.29
N HIS A 356 -12.35 -7.17 25.47
CA HIS A 356 -11.56 -7.31 26.69
C HIS A 356 -10.41 -8.34 26.58
N ARG A 357 -10.46 -9.23 25.57
CA ARG A 357 -9.45 -10.26 25.29
C ARG A 357 -8.37 -9.82 24.30
N LEU A 358 -8.44 -8.58 23.79
CA LEU A 358 -7.44 -8.04 22.87
C LEU A 358 -5.99 -8.22 23.37
N PRO A 359 -5.65 -7.97 24.66
CA PRO A 359 -4.30 -8.20 25.15
C PRO A 359 -3.84 -9.67 25.04
N GLU A 360 -4.75 -10.63 25.22
CA GLU A 360 -4.43 -12.06 25.03
C GLU A 360 -4.10 -12.36 23.57
N VAL A 361 -4.87 -11.79 22.63
CA VAL A 361 -4.65 -11.98 21.19
C VAL A 361 -3.32 -11.38 20.76
N LEU A 362 -3.01 -10.16 21.21
CA LEU A 362 -1.75 -9.50 20.88
C LEU A 362 -0.53 -10.27 21.39
N ASN A 363 -0.65 -10.96 22.53
CA ASN A 363 0.37 -11.86 23.06
C ASN A 363 0.44 -13.22 22.33
N GLU A 364 -0.65 -13.66 21.70
CA GLU A 364 -0.68 -14.90 20.93
C GLU A 364 -0.08 -14.74 19.52
N VAL A 365 -0.18 -13.56 18.92
CA VAL A 365 0.33 -13.27 17.57
C VAL A 365 1.82 -13.64 17.40
N PRO A 366 2.76 -13.25 18.28
CA PRO A 366 4.16 -13.65 18.15
C PRO A 366 4.39 -15.17 18.23
N ARG A 367 3.57 -15.89 19.01
CA ARG A 367 3.66 -17.35 19.14
C ARG A 367 3.22 -18.05 17.85
N VAL A 368 2.05 -17.68 17.33
CA VAL A 368 1.55 -18.18 16.05
C VAL A 368 2.52 -17.85 14.93
N ARG A 369 3.03 -16.62 14.89
CA ARG A 369 4.02 -16.18 13.90
C ARG A 369 5.29 -17.04 13.93
N LYS A 370 5.80 -17.38 15.12
CA LYS A 370 6.96 -18.29 15.28
C LYS A 370 6.65 -19.68 14.73
N GLU A 371 5.52 -20.26 15.11
CA GLU A 371 5.09 -21.61 14.67
C GLU A 371 4.88 -21.68 13.15
N MET A 372 4.54 -20.55 12.54
CA MET A 372 4.40 -20.40 11.10
C MET A 372 5.70 -20.03 10.37
N GLY A 373 6.86 -20.11 11.01
CA GLY A 373 8.15 -19.87 10.34
C GLY A 373 8.48 -18.38 10.14
N TYR A 374 7.98 -17.51 11.02
CA TYR A 374 8.24 -16.06 11.05
C TYR A 374 7.88 -15.28 9.77
N PRO A 375 6.71 -15.46 9.14
CA PRO A 375 6.35 -14.67 7.97
C PRO A 375 6.37 -13.17 8.30
N PRO A 376 6.80 -12.29 7.37
CA PRO A 376 6.49 -10.87 7.45
C PRO A 376 4.97 -10.69 7.57
N LEU A 377 4.52 -9.70 8.35
CA LEU A 377 3.09 -9.43 8.53
C LEU A 377 2.62 -8.40 7.50
N VAL A 378 2.45 -8.84 6.26
CA VAL A 378 1.92 -8.05 5.13
C VAL A 378 0.75 -8.82 4.50
N THR A 379 -0.05 -8.20 3.63
CA THR A 379 -1.13 -8.94 2.96
C THR A 379 -0.56 -10.09 2.11
N PRO A 380 -1.08 -11.34 2.21
CA PRO A 380 -2.18 -11.79 3.07
C PRO A 380 -1.76 -12.38 4.44
N THR A 381 -0.47 -12.61 4.67
CA THR A 381 0.07 -13.30 5.86
C THR A 381 -0.30 -12.64 7.18
N SER A 382 -0.40 -11.31 7.21
CA SER A 382 -0.84 -10.54 8.38
C SER A 382 -2.21 -11.01 8.87
N GLN A 383 -3.19 -11.11 7.96
CA GLN A 383 -4.54 -11.56 8.28
C GLN A 383 -4.57 -13.03 8.69
N ILE A 384 -3.80 -13.89 8.02
CA ILE A 384 -3.72 -15.32 8.34
C ILE A 384 -3.23 -15.53 9.79
N VAL A 385 -2.12 -14.87 10.15
CA VAL A 385 -1.54 -14.96 11.50
C VAL A 385 -2.49 -14.38 12.54
N GLY A 386 -3.08 -13.21 12.28
CA GLY A 386 -4.01 -12.55 13.20
C GLY A 386 -5.27 -13.35 13.46
N THR A 387 -5.90 -13.87 12.41
CA THR A 387 -7.10 -14.69 12.54
C THR A 387 -6.82 -15.96 13.34
N GLN A 388 -5.70 -16.64 13.08
CA GLN A 388 -5.35 -17.83 13.86
C GLN A 388 -5.07 -17.50 15.33
N ALA A 389 -4.40 -16.39 15.62
CA ALA A 389 -4.16 -15.94 16.98
C ALA A 389 -5.47 -15.62 17.72
N THR A 390 -6.40 -14.92 17.06
CA THR A 390 -7.75 -14.67 17.61
C THR A 390 -8.47 -15.97 17.90
N LEU A 391 -8.48 -16.93 16.97
CA LEU A 391 -9.16 -18.22 17.16
C LEU A 391 -8.55 -19.02 18.32
N ASN A 392 -7.22 -19.08 18.42
CA ASN A 392 -6.53 -19.74 19.54
C ASN A 392 -6.99 -19.20 20.90
N VAL A 393 -7.13 -17.88 21.00
CA VAL A 393 -7.58 -17.20 22.23
C VAL A 393 -9.07 -17.44 22.46
N LEU A 394 -9.93 -17.14 21.49
CA LEU A 394 -11.39 -17.20 21.64
C LEU A 394 -11.89 -18.62 21.94
N VAL A 395 -11.29 -19.63 21.30
CA VAL A 395 -11.63 -21.04 21.52
C VAL A 395 -11.06 -21.58 22.84
N GLY A 396 -10.00 -20.95 23.38
CA GLY A 396 -9.31 -21.40 24.59
C GLY A 396 -8.43 -22.64 24.38
N GLU A 397 -8.27 -23.09 23.15
CA GLU A 397 -7.43 -24.23 22.77
C GLU A 397 -6.69 -23.93 21.46
N ARG A 398 -5.35 -23.89 21.52
CA ARG A 398 -4.50 -23.50 20.39
C ARG A 398 -4.62 -24.52 19.25
N TRP A 399 -4.78 -24.02 18.02
CA TRP A 399 -4.86 -24.80 16.79
C TRP A 399 -6.01 -25.82 16.75
N LYS A 400 -7.09 -25.59 17.52
CA LYS A 400 -8.31 -26.43 17.49
C LYS A 400 -9.16 -26.13 16.25
N ILE A 401 -9.39 -24.84 15.99
CA ILE A 401 -10.06 -24.36 14.78
C ILE A 401 -9.00 -23.73 13.90
N VAL A 402 -8.87 -24.26 12.69
CA VAL A 402 -7.86 -23.82 11.71
C VAL A 402 -8.58 -23.43 10.41
N PRO A 403 -8.55 -22.15 10.03
CA PRO A 403 -9.09 -21.68 8.76
C PRO A 403 -8.40 -22.34 7.55
N LYS A 404 -9.11 -22.33 6.41
CA LYS A 404 -8.60 -22.89 5.15
C LYS A 404 -7.31 -22.22 4.71
N GLU A 405 -7.19 -20.91 4.88
CA GLU A 405 -6.03 -20.11 4.49
C GLU A 405 -4.80 -20.49 5.32
N VAL A 406 -4.99 -20.68 6.64
CA VAL A 406 -3.93 -21.15 7.54
C VAL A 406 -3.49 -22.55 7.15
N ARG A 407 -4.44 -23.45 6.87
CA ARG A 407 -4.14 -24.79 6.38
C ARG A 407 -3.35 -24.76 5.06
N SER A 408 -3.77 -23.92 4.12
CA SER A 408 -3.12 -23.74 2.81
C SER A 408 -1.69 -23.23 2.95
N TYR A 409 -1.43 -22.38 3.95
CA TYR A 409 -0.08 -21.95 4.33
C TYR A 409 0.81 -23.11 4.78
N PHE A 410 0.34 -23.97 5.68
CA PHE A 410 1.11 -25.14 6.13
C PHE A 410 1.33 -26.19 5.03
N LEU A 411 0.49 -26.19 3.99
CA LEU A 411 0.68 -26.98 2.78
C LEU A 411 1.68 -26.36 1.79
N GLY A 412 2.23 -25.18 2.06
CA GLY A 412 3.18 -24.49 1.17
C GLY A 412 2.53 -23.71 0.02
N GLN A 413 1.20 -23.55 0.00
CA GLN A 413 0.47 -22.96 -1.13
C GLN A 413 0.63 -21.44 -1.28
N TYR A 414 1.27 -20.77 -0.31
CA TYR A 414 1.66 -19.35 -0.39
C TYR A 414 3.14 -19.14 -0.73
N GLY A 415 3.94 -20.21 -0.83
CA GLY A 415 5.38 -20.14 -0.99
C GLY A 415 6.12 -20.63 0.25
N LYS A 416 7.44 -20.45 0.26
CA LYS A 416 8.34 -20.90 1.33
C LYS A 416 8.45 -19.83 2.42
N PRO A 417 8.13 -20.16 3.69
CA PRO A 417 8.35 -19.25 4.80
C PRO A 417 9.84 -18.94 5.04
N PRO A 418 10.17 -17.81 5.71
CA PRO A 418 11.55 -17.45 6.04
C PRO A 418 12.29 -18.49 6.91
N ALA A 419 11.56 -19.23 7.75
CA ALA A 419 12.09 -20.28 8.61
C ALA A 419 11.28 -21.58 8.51
N GLU A 420 11.80 -22.65 9.10
CA GLU A 420 11.04 -23.90 9.23
C GLU A 420 9.77 -23.70 10.05
N LEU A 421 8.70 -24.38 9.61
CA LEU A 421 7.44 -24.47 10.33
C LEU A 421 7.61 -25.35 11.57
N ASP A 422 6.87 -25.08 12.64
CA ASP A 422 6.86 -25.98 13.80
C ASP A 422 6.31 -27.35 13.37
N PRO A 423 7.08 -28.45 13.45
CA PRO A 423 6.67 -29.74 12.91
C PRO A 423 5.44 -30.32 13.61
N ALA A 424 5.28 -30.07 14.92
CA ALA A 424 4.14 -30.56 15.68
C ALA A 424 2.87 -29.82 15.30
N ILE A 425 2.96 -28.50 15.11
CA ILE A 425 1.84 -27.69 14.64
C ILE A 425 1.50 -28.01 13.18
N GLN A 426 2.49 -28.15 12.30
CA GLN A 426 2.26 -28.53 10.92
C GLN A 426 1.50 -29.85 10.85
N LYS A 427 1.96 -30.89 11.56
CA LYS A 427 1.26 -32.18 11.65
C LYS A 427 -0.15 -32.06 12.23
N LYS A 428 -0.37 -31.21 13.23
CA LYS A 428 -1.71 -30.96 13.80
C LYS A 428 -2.65 -30.30 12.78
N VAL A 429 -2.14 -29.42 11.93
CA VAL A 429 -2.94 -28.65 10.96
C VAL A 429 -3.26 -29.43 9.70
N ILE A 430 -2.29 -30.16 9.12
CA ILE A 430 -2.45 -30.83 7.83
C ILE A 430 -2.56 -32.36 7.93
N GLY A 431 -2.34 -32.95 9.10
CA GLY A 431 -2.33 -34.41 9.28
C GLY A 431 -1.14 -35.05 8.54
N ASP A 432 -1.45 -36.06 7.73
CA ASP A 432 -0.47 -36.78 6.91
C ASP A 432 -0.38 -36.26 5.45
N GLU A 433 -1.07 -35.16 5.12
CA GLU A 433 -0.94 -34.53 3.81
C GLU A 433 0.49 -34.00 3.60
N THR A 434 1.01 -34.21 2.39
CA THR A 434 2.37 -33.78 2.02
C THR A 434 2.34 -32.34 1.51
N PRO A 435 3.07 -31.39 2.14
CA PRO A 435 3.22 -30.03 1.62
C PRO A 435 3.87 -30.01 0.24
N ILE A 436 3.50 -29.04 -0.59
CA ILE A 436 4.17 -28.84 -1.88
C ILE A 436 5.57 -28.26 -1.65
N THR A 437 6.52 -28.63 -2.52
CA THR A 437 7.90 -28.12 -2.50
C THR A 437 8.22 -27.21 -3.70
N CYS A 438 7.45 -27.35 -4.78
CA CYS A 438 7.52 -26.50 -5.97
C CYS A 438 7.00 -25.08 -5.71
N ARG A 439 7.13 -24.18 -6.70
CA ARG A 439 6.46 -22.88 -6.64
C ARG A 439 4.94 -23.10 -6.75
N PRO A 440 4.09 -22.49 -5.91
CA PRO A 440 2.67 -22.85 -5.88
C PRO A 440 1.93 -22.67 -7.21
N ALA A 441 2.33 -21.68 -8.00
CA ALA A 441 1.72 -21.42 -9.31
C ALA A 441 2.06 -22.45 -10.40
N GLU A 442 3.05 -23.32 -10.20
CA GLU A 442 3.28 -24.49 -11.08
C GLU A 442 2.08 -25.44 -11.09
N ASN A 443 1.25 -25.41 -10.03
CA ASN A 443 0.04 -26.23 -9.92
C ASN A 443 -1.23 -25.52 -10.40
N ILE A 444 -1.12 -24.32 -10.99
CA ILE A 444 -2.26 -23.54 -11.48
C ILE A 444 -2.27 -23.59 -13.01
N ALA A 445 -3.34 -24.17 -13.57
CA ALA A 445 -3.51 -24.22 -15.02
C ALA A 445 -3.77 -22.81 -15.60
N PRO A 446 -3.41 -22.56 -16.88
CA PRO A 446 -3.70 -21.30 -17.57
C PRO A 446 -5.16 -20.85 -17.43
N GLU A 447 -5.37 -19.56 -17.21
CA GLU A 447 -6.68 -19.02 -16.79
C GLU A 447 -7.34 -18.12 -17.84
N LEU A 448 -6.56 -17.55 -18.77
CA LEU A 448 -7.03 -16.49 -19.68
C LEU A 448 -8.11 -16.96 -20.64
N ASP A 449 -7.97 -18.14 -21.25
CA ASP A 449 -8.93 -18.64 -22.25
C ASP A 449 -10.31 -18.90 -21.65
N ALA A 450 -10.36 -19.48 -20.45
CA ALA A 450 -11.60 -19.75 -19.74
C ALA A 450 -12.27 -18.44 -19.31
N ALA A 451 -11.49 -17.48 -18.82
CA ALA A 451 -11.97 -16.15 -18.46
C ALA A 451 -12.53 -15.40 -19.65
N ALA A 452 -11.83 -15.39 -20.80
CA ALA A 452 -12.29 -14.71 -22.00
C ALA A 452 -13.67 -15.23 -22.45
N LYS A 453 -13.88 -16.55 -22.45
CA LYS A 453 -15.19 -17.16 -22.76
C LYS A 453 -16.27 -16.77 -21.75
N ALA A 454 -15.93 -16.64 -20.46
CA ALA A 454 -16.89 -16.35 -19.41
C ALA A 454 -17.45 -14.92 -19.46
N VAL A 455 -16.69 -13.97 -20.03
CA VAL A 455 -17.11 -12.56 -20.15
C VAL A 455 -17.21 -12.06 -21.58
N GLU A 456 -17.10 -12.94 -22.58
CA GLU A 456 -17.13 -12.62 -24.02
C GLU A 456 -18.18 -11.57 -24.41
N PRO A 457 -19.44 -11.60 -23.92
CA PRO A 457 -20.45 -10.62 -24.30
C PRO A 457 -20.15 -9.17 -23.84
N TRP A 458 -19.27 -8.98 -22.87
CA TRP A 458 -19.00 -7.69 -22.23
C TRP A 458 -17.56 -7.19 -22.41
N ILE A 459 -16.74 -7.90 -23.19
CA ILE A 459 -15.36 -7.48 -23.47
C ILE A 459 -15.37 -6.26 -24.39
N LEU A 460 -14.78 -5.15 -23.93
CA LEU A 460 -14.57 -3.94 -24.72
C LEU A 460 -13.09 -3.70 -25.02
N GLN A 461 -12.20 -4.29 -24.22
CA GLN A 461 -10.75 -4.27 -24.40
C GLN A 461 -10.14 -5.59 -23.89
N PRO A 462 -8.96 -6.01 -24.39
CA PRO A 462 -8.32 -7.25 -23.92
C PRO A 462 -8.09 -7.30 -22.41
N GLU A 463 -7.82 -6.14 -21.79
CA GLU A 463 -7.60 -5.99 -20.36
C GLU A 463 -8.81 -6.36 -19.49
N ASP A 464 -10.03 -6.37 -20.05
CA ASP A 464 -11.24 -6.76 -19.32
C ASP A 464 -11.20 -8.24 -18.90
N VAL A 465 -10.53 -9.09 -19.69
CA VAL A 465 -10.30 -10.50 -19.35
C VAL A 465 -9.43 -10.62 -18.10
N LEU A 466 -8.38 -9.81 -17.99
CA LEU A 466 -7.52 -9.77 -16.80
C LEU A 466 -8.29 -9.30 -15.57
N SER A 467 -9.11 -8.25 -15.72
CA SER A 467 -9.98 -7.77 -14.65
C SER A 467 -10.88 -8.88 -14.12
N TYR A 468 -11.44 -9.70 -15.02
CA TYR A 468 -12.24 -10.87 -14.65
C TYR A 468 -11.43 -11.98 -13.98
N VAL A 469 -10.27 -12.38 -14.50
CA VAL A 469 -9.41 -13.39 -13.84
C VAL A 469 -9.08 -12.98 -12.40
N LEU A 470 -8.70 -11.72 -12.22
CA LEU A 470 -8.24 -11.19 -10.94
C LEU A 470 -9.39 -11.07 -9.93
N PHE A 471 -10.56 -10.58 -10.37
CA PHE A 471 -11.70 -10.32 -9.50
C PHE A 471 -13.04 -10.78 -10.12
N PRO A 472 -13.30 -12.08 -10.30
CA PRO A 472 -14.41 -12.57 -11.14
C PRO A 472 -15.78 -12.00 -10.77
N ALA A 473 -16.10 -11.96 -9.47
CA ALA A 473 -17.39 -11.45 -9.00
C ALA A 473 -17.53 -9.94 -9.24
N VAL A 474 -16.52 -9.15 -8.86
CA VAL A 474 -16.54 -7.69 -9.00
C VAL A 474 -16.52 -7.27 -10.46
N ALA A 475 -15.60 -7.87 -11.22
CA ALA A 475 -15.38 -7.54 -12.60
C ALA A 475 -16.58 -7.93 -13.45
N LYS A 476 -17.26 -9.06 -13.19
CA LYS A 476 -18.48 -9.41 -13.93
C LYS A 476 -19.52 -8.29 -13.85
N ASP A 477 -19.86 -7.87 -12.64
CA ASP A 477 -20.87 -6.84 -12.43
C ASP A 477 -20.42 -5.48 -13.01
N PHE A 478 -19.14 -5.14 -12.83
CA PHE A 478 -18.56 -3.91 -13.38
C PHE A 478 -18.54 -3.90 -14.91
N LEU A 479 -18.09 -4.97 -15.55
CA LEU A 479 -17.99 -5.10 -17.01
C LEU A 479 -19.36 -5.04 -17.67
N MET A 480 -20.39 -5.66 -17.05
CA MET A 480 -21.77 -5.52 -17.51
C MET A 480 -22.24 -4.07 -17.52
N ARG A 481 -22.02 -3.33 -16.42
CA ARG A 481 -22.39 -1.90 -16.33
C ARG A 481 -21.57 -1.02 -17.27
N LYS A 482 -20.27 -1.28 -17.40
CA LYS A 482 -19.37 -0.60 -18.33
C LYS A 482 -19.85 -0.80 -19.77
N PHE A 483 -20.12 -2.04 -20.16
CA PHE A 483 -20.65 -2.39 -21.48
C PHE A 483 -21.98 -1.69 -21.76
N ALA A 484 -22.93 -1.75 -20.84
CA ALA A 484 -24.21 -1.06 -20.96
C ALA A 484 -24.06 0.44 -21.19
N ARG A 485 -23.20 1.08 -20.39
CA ARG A 485 -22.91 2.53 -20.48
C ARG A 485 -22.24 2.92 -21.79
N GLU A 486 -21.23 2.18 -22.24
CA GLU A 486 -20.45 2.52 -23.43
C GLU A 486 -21.20 2.20 -24.72
N MET A 487 -21.92 1.07 -24.76
CA MET A 487 -22.70 0.64 -25.92
C MET A 487 -24.11 1.24 -25.95
N LYS A 488 -24.53 1.92 -24.88
CA LYS A 488 -25.87 2.50 -24.70
C LYS A 488 -26.97 1.44 -24.86
N VAL A 489 -26.77 0.29 -24.24
CA VAL A 489 -27.71 -0.84 -24.24
C VAL A 489 -28.18 -1.13 -22.83
N ASP A 490 -29.46 -1.42 -22.68
CA ASP A 490 -29.97 -1.94 -21.42
C ASP A 490 -29.61 -3.43 -21.29
N VAL A 491 -28.91 -3.75 -20.20
CA VAL A 491 -28.53 -5.13 -19.85
C VAL A 491 -29.35 -5.67 -18.67
N GLY A 492 -30.46 -5.01 -18.34
CA GLY A 492 -31.38 -5.42 -17.27
C GLY A 492 -30.82 -5.19 -15.86
N VAL A 493 -29.92 -4.21 -15.70
CA VAL A 493 -29.30 -3.84 -14.42
C VAL A 493 -29.89 -2.58 -13.79
N ALA A 494 -30.78 -1.88 -14.51
CA ALA A 494 -31.52 -0.74 -13.96
C ALA A 494 -32.55 -1.23 -12.93
N GLU A 495 -32.75 -0.46 -11.86
CA GLU A 495 -33.89 -0.69 -10.95
C GLU A 495 -35.18 -0.51 -11.75
N LEU A 496 -36.06 -1.51 -11.71
CA LEU A 496 -37.38 -1.41 -12.32
C LEU A 496 -38.14 -0.26 -11.65
N VAL A 497 -38.52 0.75 -12.44
CA VAL A 497 -39.41 1.81 -11.96
C VAL A 497 -40.78 1.19 -11.70
N ASP A 498 -41.27 1.33 -10.47
CA ASP A 498 -42.57 0.79 -10.07
C ASP A 498 -43.68 1.34 -11.02
N GLY A 499 -44.35 0.44 -11.73
CA GLY A 499 -45.39 0.77 -12.70
C GLY A 499 -44.94 0.95 -14.16
N ALA A 500 -43.65 0.80 -14.49
CA ALA A 500 -43.20 0.72 -15.88
C ALA A 500 -43.11 -0.76 -16.32
N GLY A 501 -43.90 -1.13 -17.34
CA GLY A 501 -43.88 -2.48 -17.92
C GLY A 501 -42.58 -2.86 -18.64
N TYR A 502 -41.61 -1.94 -18.72
CA TYR A 502 -40.26 -2.14 -19.23
C TYR A 502 -39.28 -1.19 -18.52
N PRO A 503 -38.00 -1.58 -18.33
CA PRO A 503 -36.94 -0.70 -17.88
C PRO A 503 -36.71 0.43 -18.89
N VAL A 504 -36.47 1.66 -18.42
CA VAL A 504 -36.23 2.86 -19.25
C VAL A 504 -34.74 3.15 -19.34
#